data_AF-A0A3C1HAC0-F1
#
_entry.id   AF-A0A3C1HAC0-F1
#
_cell.length_a   1.000
_cell.length_b   1.000
_cell.length_c   1.000
_cell.angle_alpha   90.00
_cell.angle_beta   90.00
_cell.angle_gamma   90.00
#
_symmetry.space_group_name_H-M   'P 1'
#
loop_
_entity.id
_entity.type
_entity.pdbx_description
1 polymer ?
#
loop_
_entity_poly.entity_id
_entity_poly.type
_entity_poly.pdbx_seq_one_letter_code
_entity_poly.pdbx_strand_id
1 'polypeptide(L)' 'MLAHKAEEEGVACVEGMVTGHGHVDYNTIPSVVYTDPEIASVGRTEEELKAAGVEYRKGVFP' A
#
# COMPACT_ATOMS: atom_id res chain seq x y z
N MET A 1 -7.94 7.22 -1.74
CA MET A 1 -7.48 8.63 -1.64
C MET A 1 -6.89 8.80 -0.25
N LEU A 2 -5.57 8.95 -0.15
CA LEU A 2 -4.82 8.94 1.10
C LEU A 2 -3.79 10.08 1.09
N ALA A 3 -3.50 10.67 2.25
CA ALA A 3 -2.59 11.81 2.35
C ALA A 3 -1.15 11.40 1.98
N HIS A 4 -0.64 10.33 2.59
CA HIS A 4 0.71 9.83 2.34
C HIS A 4 0.92 9.31 0.91
N LYS A 5 -0.14 8.83 0.23
CA LYS A 5 -0.09 8.52 -1.21
C LYS A 5 0.23 9.78 -2.03
N ALA A 6 -0.45 10.89 -1.75
CA ALA A 6 -0.25 12.14 -2.48
C ALA A 6 1.14 12.74 -2.21
N GLU A 7 1.63 12.60 -0.97
CA GLU A 7 2.99 13.01 -0.60
C GLU A 7 4.05 12.26 -1.40
N GLU A 8 3.98 10.92 -1.44
CA GLU A 8 4.95 10.09 -2.14
C GLU A 8 4.89 10.26 -3.67
N GLU A 9 3.68 10.39 -4.24
CA GLU A 9 3.50 10.77 -5.65
C GLU A 9 4.11 12.15 -5.96
N GLY A 10 4.03 13.08 -5.02
CA GLY A 10 4.64 14.40 -5.13
C GLY A 10 6.17 14.32 -5.21
N VAL A 11 6.79 13.53 -4.34
CA VAL A 11 8.26 13.31 -4.33
C VAL A 11 8.71 12.62 -5.61
N ALA A 12 8.08 11.50 -5.99
CA ALA A 12 8.45 10.76 -7.20
C ALA A 12 8.31 11.61 -8.48
N CYS A 13 7.35 12.54 -8.51
CA CYS A 13 7.16 13.49 -9.60
C CYS A 13 8.38 14.43 -9.75
N VAL A 14 8.80 15.11 -8.67
CA VAL A 14 9.95 16.02 -8.73
C VAL A 14 11.27 15.28 -8.96
N GLU A 15 11.45 14.09 -8.39
CA GLU A 15 12.63 13.25 -8.65
C GLU A 15 12.70 12.82 -10.12
N GLY A 16 11.56 12.45 -10.72
CA GLY A 16 11.45 12.16 -12.14
C GLY A 16 11.83 13.34 -13.03
N MET A 17 11.45 14.57 -12.64
CA MET A 17 11.82 15.79 -13.37
C MET A 17 13.31 16.10 -13.31
N VAL A 18 13.97 15.88 -12.15
CA VAL A 18 15.36 16.31 -11.92
C VAL A 18 16.37 15.21 -12.26
N THR A 19 16.08 13.97 -11.88
CA THR A 19 17.02 12.84 -11.97
C THR A 19 16.66 11.83 -13.06
N GLY A 20 15.47 11.97 -13.66
CA GLY A 20 14.92 11.01 -14.62
C GLY A 20 14.40 9.71 -14.00
N HIS A 21 14.45 9.57 -12.66
CA HIS A 21 14.02 8.38 -11.94
C HIS A 21 13.12 8.79 -10.77
N GLY A 22 11.95 8.16 -10.68
CA GLY A 22 11.01 8.32 -9.57
C GLY A 22 10.08 7.12 -9.58
N HIS A 23 9.84 6.51 -8.41
CA HIS A 23 9.05 5.29 -8.31
C HIS A 23 8.17 5.32 -7.07
N VAL A 24 6.95 4.80 -7.20
CA VAL A 24 6.01 4.58 -6.10
C VAL A 24 5.46 3.17 -6.25
N ASP A 25 5.60 2.34 -5.22
CA ASP A 25 4.95 1.03 -5.18
C ASP A 25 3.59 1.14 -4.48
N TYR A 26 2.53 1.15 -5.28
CA TYR A 26 1.17 1.29 -4.75
C TYR A 26 0.72 0.10 -3.88
N ASN A 27 1.36 -1.07 -3.98
CA ASN A 27 1.00 -2.22 -3.15
C ASN A 27 1.48 -2.06 -1.70
N THR A 28 2.48 -1.21 -1.46
CA THR A 28 3.06 -1.00 -0.13
C THR A 28 2.48 0.22 0.58
N ILE A 29 1.52 0.92 -0.02
CA ILE A 29 0.82 2.05 0.59
C ILE A 29 -0.20 1.51 1.61
N PRO A 30 -0.05 1.81 2.91
CA PRO A 30 -0.98 1.32 3.93
C PRO A 30 -2.32 2.08 3.89
N SER A 31 -3.39 1.44 4.32
CA SER A 31 -4.69 2.05 4.57
C SER A 31 -5.05 1.96 6.05
N VAL A 32 -5.57 3.04 6.63
CA VAL A 32 -5.88 3.13 8.06
C VAL A 32 -7.29 3.68 8.28
N VAL A 33 -8.01 3.09 9.23
CA VAL A 33 -9.29 3.57 9.77
C VAL A 33 -9.12 3.86 11.27
N TYR A 34 -9.27 5.12 11.64
CA TYR A 34 -9.01 5.65 13.00
C TYR A 34 -10.21 5.48 13.95
N THR A 35 -10.78 4.27 14.02
CA THR A 35 -11.77 3.89 15.05
C THR A 35 -11.08 3.43 16.33
N ASP A 36 -11.84 3.07 17.35
CA ASP A 36 -11.32 2.41 18.55
C ASP A 36 -11.96 1.01 18.69
N PRO A 37 -11.22 -0.09 18.43
CA PRO A 37 -9.80 -0.14 18.03
C PRO A 37 -9.56 0.34 16.59
N GLU A 38 -8.33 0.76 16.31
CA GLU A 38 -7.90 1.15 14.97
C GLU A 38 -7.77 -0.07 14.06
N ILE A 39 -7.92 0.15 12.75
CA ILE A 39 -7.77 -0.89 11.73
C ILE A 39 -6.76 -0.42 10.70
N ALA A 40 -5.74 -1.23 10.43
CA ALA A 40 -4.73 -0.95 9.41
C ALA A 40 -4.45 -2.18 8.54
N SER A 41 -4.19 -1.96 7.25
CA SER A 41 -3.80 -3.01 6.30
C SER A 41 -2.80 -2.49 5.26
N VAL A 42 -2.02 -3.40 4.68
CA VAL A 42 -1.07 -3.13 3.60
C VAL A 42 -0.91 -4.38 2.74
N GLY A 43 -0.60 -4.22 1.45
CA GLY A 43 -0.44 -5.33 0.53
C GLY A 43 -1.77 -5.91 0.05
N ARG A 44 -1.71 -7.17 -0.39
CA ARG A 44 -2.86 -7.88 -0.96
C ARG A 44 -3.75 -8.48 0.11
N THR A 45 -5.05 -8.42 -0.15
CA THR A 45 -6.08 -9.11 0.61
C THR A 45 -6.09 -10.62 0.32
N GLU A 46 -6.72 -11.38 1.20
CA GLU A 46 -6.88 -12.83 1.03
C GLU A 46 -7.73 -13.13 -0.22
N GLU A 47 -8.74 -12.31 -0.49
CA GLU A 47 -9.62 -12.37 -1.65
C GLU A 47 -8.85 -12.16 -2.97
N GLU A 48 -7.97 -11.16 -3.01
CA GLU A 48 -7.13 -10.89 -4.18
C GLU A 48 -6.15 -12.04 -4.46
N LEU A 49 -5.55 -12.62 -3.41
CA LEU A 49 -4.64 -13.77 -3.56
C LEU A 49 -5.37 -15.01 -4.09
N LYS A 50 -6.59 -15.29 -3.59
CA LYS A 50 -7.45 -16.37 -4.10
C LYS A 50 -7.83 -16.14 -5.56
N ALA A 51 -8.26 -14.92 -5.91
CA ALA A 51 -8.64 -14.57 -7.27
C ALA A 51 -7.44 -14.68 -8.25
N ALA A 52 -6.24 -14.34 -7.79
CA ALA A 52 -5.01 -14.47 -8.57
C ALA A 52 -4.42 -15.90 -8.60
N GLY A 53 -5.01 -16.86 -7.88
CA GLY A 53 -4.51 -18.23 -7.80
C GLY A 53 -3.14 -18.35 -7.13
N VAL A 54 -2.79 -17.41 -6.24
CA VAL A 54 -1.50 -17.40 -5.55
C VAL A 54 -1.60 -18.25 -4.29
N GLU A 55 -0.73 -19.26 -4.17
CA GLU A 55 -0.63 -20.03 -2.92
C GLU A 55 -0.10 -19.15 -1.78
N TYR A 56 -0.79 -19.17 -0.63
CA TYR A 56 -0.42 -18.38 0.54
C TYR A 56 -0.63 -19.18 1.83
N ARG A 57 -0.03 -18.70 2.93
CA ARG A 57 -0.23 -19.21 4.29
C ARG A 57 -0.88 -18.12 5.14
N LYS A 58 -1.69 -18.51 6.13
CA LYS A 58 -2.39 -17.58 7.04
C LYS A 58 -1.93 -17.78 8.47
N GLY A 59 -1.59 -16.69 9.15
CA GLY A 59 -1.31 -16.64 10.59
C GLY A 59 -2.12 -15.53 11.25
N VAL A 60 -2.69 -15.79 12.42
CA VAL A 60 -3.52 -14.84 13.18
C VAL A 60 -3.19 -14.99 14.66
N PHE A 61 -3.06 -13.87 15.37
CA PHE A 61 -2.88 -13.82 16.82
C PHE A 61 -3.82 -12.75 17.40
N PRO A 62 -4.58 -13.06 18.48
CA PRO A 62 -5.53 -12.13 19.09
C PRO A 62 -4.86 -11.10 20.01
#